data_AF-A0A7V0Z0R0-F1
#
_entry.id   AF-A0A7V0Z0R0-F1
#
_cell.length_a   1.000
_cell.length_b   1.000
_cell.length_c   1.000
_cell.angle_alpha   90.00
_cell.angle_beta   90.00
_cell.angle_gamma   90.00
#
_symmetry.space_group_name_H-M   'P 1'
#
loop_
_entity.id
_entity.type
_entity.pdbx_description
1 polymer ?
#
loop_
_entity_poly.entity_id
_entity_poly.type
_entity_poly.pdbx_seq_one_letter_code
_entity_poly.pdbx_strand_id
1 'polypeptide(L)'
;MSEGLVFEHTHPYIYVFRKERPLFVFKTPELILEFFKPYQRILEIFSAVEGYLALLYLLDREGDCPSVLESDRLREGYPMAIYRALRRVSLLEHSMNVARQMLKLIIEEERRPNSLIPKLLVLSFGHDLGKLPSLRAEKGKEGIDDHGELGARMIEKLFSFSGELPWWFSSTLEMIRRHHEQVKDLFDVDIQRADTLARQEEATGGMFGFRSRRFEEWFDPKEFCKFIMPHINEVQYRGKWEAFSHDFMVYFSPYSLYLSMGQRVRFKEKSHGYDSMEGSGKEGGPQKNRREFQGGRLSLL
;
A
#
# COMPACT_ATOMS: atom_id res chain seq x y z
N MET A 1 -10.15 -35.53 31.89
CA MET A 1 -8.68 -35.31 31.92
C MET A 1 -8.36 -34.57 30.63
N SER A 2 -8.02 -33.28 30.74
CA SER A 2 -7.69 -32.44 29.59
C SER A 2 -6.28 -32.79 29.11
N GLU A 3 -6.20 -33.55 28.02
CA GLU A 3 -4.92 -33.83 27.36
C GLU A 3 -4.40 -32.52 26.77
N GLY A 4 -3.31 -32.01 27.35
CA GLY A 4 -2.64 -30.80 26.91
C GLY A 4 -1.93 -31.01 25.57
N LEU A 5 -1.93 -29.97 24.73
CA LEU A 5 -1.13 -29.91 23.51
C LEU A 5 0.35 -30.18 23.84
N VAL A 6 0.96 -31.15 23.14
CA VAL A 6 2.39 -31.43 23.20
C VAL A 6 3.03 -31.06 21.86
N PHE A 7 3.98 -30.13 21.90
CA PHE A 7 4.76 -29.67 20.74
C PHE A 7 6.00 -30.57 20.57
N GLU A 8 6.08 -31.33 19.48
CA GLU A 8 7.32 -32.03 19.11
C GLU A 8 8.12 -31.20 18.10
N HIS A 9 9.18 -30.55 18.61
CA HIS A 9 10.16 -29.83 17.79
C HIS A 9 11.13 -30.83 17.15
N THR A 10 10.89 -31.23 15.90
CA THR A 10 11.84 -32.05 15.15
C THR A 10 12.81 -31.21 14.29
N HIS A 11 12.40 -29.98 13.90
CA HIS A 11 13.22 -28.96 13.22
C HIS A 11 12.60 -27.55 13.36
N PRO A 12 13.37 -26.45 13.26
CA PRO A 12 12.85 -25.07 13.43
C PRO A 12 11.82 -24.63 12.38
N TYR A 13 11.66 -25.39 11.29
CA TYR A 13 10.77 -25.07 10.16
C TYR A 13 9.69 -26.13 9.90
N ILE A 14 9.59 -27.15 10.75
CA ILE A 14 8.65 -28.26 10.58
C ILE A 14 7.65 -28.23 11.73
N TYR A 15 6.38 -28.00 11.40
CA TYR A 15 5.27 -28.03 12.36
C TYR A 15 4.44 -29.29 12.12
N VAL A 16 4.60 -30.29 13.00
CA VAL A 16 3.85 -31.56 12.95
C VAL A 16 2.69 -31.48 13.95
N PHE A 17 1.47 -31.68 13.47
CA PHE A 17 0.28 -31.90 14.30
C PHE A 17 -0.04 -33.41 14.33
N ARG A 18 -0.32 -34.01 15.50
CA ARG A 18 -1.04 -35.30 15.57
C ARG A 18 -2.54 -34.97 15.68
N LYS A 19 -3.48 -35.61 14.98
CA LYS A 19 -3.49 -36.98 14.43
C LYS A 19 -4.02 -37.08 12.98
N GLU A 20 -4.58 -36.01 12.38
CA GLU A 20 -5.24 -36.08 11.04
C GLU A 20 -5.24 -34.74 10.26
N ARG A 21 -4.18 -33.91 10.32
CA ARG A 21 -4.14 -32.56 9.67
C ARG A 21 -2.79 -32.25 8.98
N PRO A 22 -2.76 -31.36 7.97
CA PRO A 22 -1.63 -31.21 7.04
C PRO A 22 -0.34 -30.74 7.72
N LEU A 23 0.79 -31.29 7.24
CA LEU A 23 2.13 -30.86 7.60
C LEU A 23 2.48 -29.59 6.80
N PHE A 24 2.72 -28.47 7.49
CA PHE A 24 3.21 -27.24 6.85
C PHE A 24 4.74 -27.17 6.94
N VAL A 25 5.38 -27.10 5.77
CA VAL A 25 6.83 -26.92 5.65
C VAL A 25 7.09 -25.63 4.86
N PHE A 26 7.55 -24.61 5.56
CA PHE A 26 7.75 -23.27 5.00
C PHE A 26 9.15 -23.14 4.38
N LYS A 27 9.22 -22.59 3.18
CA LYS A 27 10.44 -22.17 2.50
C LYS A 27 10.99 -20.86 3.06
N THR A 28 10.10 -19.98 3.52
CA THR A 28 10.41 -18.66 4.09
C THR A 28 10.31 -18.70 5.62
N PRO A 29 11.44 -18.82 6.34
CA PRO A 29 11.49 -18.85 7.81
C PRO A 29 10.76 -17.69 8.50
N GLU A 30 10.84 -16.50 7.92
CA GLU A 30 10.35 -15.25 8.49
C GLU A 30 8.84 -15.29 8.73
N LEU A 31 8.07 -15.95 7.86
CA LEU A 31 6.64 -16.17 8.04
C LEU A 31 6.32 -16.80 9.40
N ILE A 32 7.16 -17.73 9.82
CA ILE A 32 7.02 -18.41 11.10
C ILE A 32 7.62 -17.60 12.23
N LEU A 33 8.88 -17.17 12.09
CA LEU A 33 9.64 -16.58 13.19
C LEU A 33 9.13 -15.18 13.56
N GLU A 34 8.63 -14.43 12.58
CA GLU A 34 8.16 -13.05 12.75
C GLU A 34 6.64 -12.98 12.92
N PHE A 35 5.88 -13.73 12.13
CA PHE A 35 4.42 -13.53 12.07
C PHE A 35 3.57 -14.61 12.72
N PHE A 36 4.11 -15.80 12.99
CA PHE A 36 3.38 -16.84 13.72
C PHE A 36 3.85 -16.96 15.17
N LYS A 37 5.14 -17.22 15.40
CA LYS A 37 5.67 -17.58 16.71
C LYS A 37 5.45 -16.54 17.80
N PRO A 38 5.67 -15.23 17.56
CA PRO A 38 5.41 -14.20 18.57
C PRO A 38 3.94 -14.10 18.95
N TYR A 39 3.04 -14.47 18.04
CA TYR A 39 1.59 -14.31 18.17
C TYR A 39 0.85 -15.63 18.36
N GLN A 40 1.58 -16.75 18.50
CA GLN A 40 1.00 -18.09 18.55
C GLN A 40 -0.09 -18.21 19.61
N ARG A 41 0.20 -17.76 20.84
CA ARG A 41 -0.75 -17.84 21.96
C ARG A 41 -2.04 -17.05 21.70
N ILE A 42 -1.95 -15.88 21.05
CA ILE A 42 -3.14 -15.09 20.78
C ILE A 42 -3.93 -15.65 19.60
N LEU A 43 -3.25 -16.23 18.60
CA LEU A 43 -3.91 -16.98 17.53
C LEU A 43 -4.65 -18.20 18.07
N GLU A 44 -4.09 -18.91 19.06
CA GLU A 44 -4.75 -20.04 19.74
C GLU A 44 -6.00 -19.59 20.50
N ILE A 45 -5.92 -18.52 21.30
CA ILE A 45 -7.07 -17.98 22.06
C ILE A 45 -8.23 -17.59 21.14
N PHE A 46 -7.91 -17.10 19.94
CA PHE A 46 -8.88 -16.62 18.95
C PHE A 46 -9.20 -17.66 17.86
N SER A 47 -8.82 -18.93 18.06
CA SER A 47 -9.07 -20.06 17.15
C SER A 47 -8.63 -19.82 15.69
N ALA A 48 -7.48 -19.17 15.51
CA ALA A 48 -6.99 -18.71 14.21
C ALA A 48 -5.84 -19.55 13.63
N VAL A 49 -5.21 -20.43 14.43
CA VAL A 49 -3.91 -21.05 14.13
C VAL A 49 -3.91 -21.77 12.79
N GLU A 50 -4.83 -22.70 12.58
CA GLU A 50 -4.82 -23.56 11.40
C GLU A 50 -5.14 -22.80 10.12
N GLY A 51 -6.19 -21.97 10.15
CA GLY A 51 -6.56 -21.14 9.01
C GLY A 51 -5.46 -20.13 8.64
N TYR A 52 -4.81 -19.55 9.66
CA TYR A 52 -3.72 -18.60 9.45
C TYR A 52 -2.45 -19.28 8.91
N LEU A 53 -2.04 -20.43 9.46
CA LEU A 53 -0.91 -21.19 8.93
C LEU A 53 -1.16 -21.66 7.50
N ALA A 54 -2.38 -22.07 7.17
CA ALA A 54 -2.75 -22.44 5.81
C ALA A 54 -2.65 -21.24 4.84
N LEU A 55 -3.06 -20.05 5.27
CA LEU A 55 -2.89 -18.80 4.52
C LEU A 55 -1.41 -18.48 4.28
N LEU A 56 -0.59 -18.49 5.33
CA LEU A 56 0.85 -18.24 5.19
C LEU A 56 1.50 -19.27 4.26
N TYR A 57 1.10 -20.54 4.37
CA TYR A 57 1.66 -21.61 3.56
C TYR A 57 1.29 -21.45 2.08
N LEU A 58 0.06 -21.04 1.77
CA LEU A 58 -0.33 -20.75 0.38
C LEU A 58 0.53 -19.64 -0.22
N LEU A 59 0.73 -18.54 0.51
CA LEU A 59 1.59 -17.43 0.07
C LEU A 59 3.06 -17.84 -0.07
N ASP A 60 3.60 -18.64 0.85
CA ASP A 60 4.97 -19.17 0.76
C ASP A 60 5.20 -20.03 -0.50
N ARG A 61 4.14 -20.68 -0.98
CA ARG A 61 4.19 -21.58 -2.14
C ARG A 61 3.96 -20.88 -3.46
N GLU A 62 3.04 -19.91 -3.50
CA GLU A 62 2.53 -19.32 -4.74
C GLU A 62 2.75 -17.79 -4.85
N GLY A 63 3.20 -17.14 -3.76
CA GLY A 63 3.33 -15.69 -3.66
C GLY A 63 4.52 -15.08 -4.39
N ASP A 64 5.32 -15.85 -5.14
CA ASP A 64 6.43 -15.37 -5.99
C ASP A 64 5.94 -14.68 -7.29
N CYS A 65 4.66 -14.31 -7.34
CA CYS A 65 4.09 -13.49 -8.39
C CYS A 65 4.19 -11.99 -8.04
N PRO A 66 4.17 -11.07 -9.02
CA PRO A 66 4.14 -9.64 -8.75
C PRO A 66 2.97 -9.21 -7.86
N SER A 67 3.24 -8.33 -6.90
CA SER A 67 2.22 -7.72 -6.02
C SER A 67 1.37 -6.63 -6.69
N VAL A 68 1.81 -6.13 -7.84
CA VAL A 68 1.09 -5.12 -8.66
C VAL A 68 0.88 -5.66 -10.06
N LEU A 69 -0.37 -5.64 -10.50
CA LEU A 69 -0.80 -6.03 -11.83
C LEU A 69 -0.85 -4.80 -12.76
N GLU A 70 -0.95 -5.05 -14.06
CA GLU A 70 -1.11 -3.97 -15.05
C GLU A 70 -2.43 -3.20 -14.85
N SER A 71 -3.48 -3.90 -14.42
CA SER A 71 -4.79 -3.32 -14.05
C SER A 71 -4.66 -2.33 -12.91
N ASP A 72 -3.88 -2.67 -11.87
CA ASP A 72 -3.60 -1.78 -10.73
C ASP A 72 -2.92 -0.48 -11.19
N ARG A 73 -1.94 -0.58 -12.12
CA ARG A 73 -1.29 0.62 -12.68
C ARG A 73 -2.29 1.57 -13.33
N LEU A 74 -3.21 1.04 -14.14
CA LEU A 74 -4.20 1.85 -14.84
C LEU A 74 -5.19 2.49 -13.86
N ARG A 75 -5.58 1.74 -12.82
CA ARG A 75 -6.51 2.20 -11.78
C ARG A 75 -5.89 3.28 -10.89
N GLU A 76 -4.65 3.07 -10.44
CA GLU A 76 -3.98 3.92 -9.45
C GLU A 76 -3.11 5.01 -10.09
N GLY A 77 -2.95 4.98 -11.42
CA GLY A 77 -2.25 6.03 -12.16
C GLY A 77 -0.74 6.07 -11.92
N TYR A 78 -0.12 4.96 -11.51
CA TYR A 78 1.31 4.93 -11.22
C TYR A 78 2.15 5.33 -12.44
N PRO A 79 3.15 6.23 -12.26
CA PRO A 79 4.17 6.45 -13.27
C PRO A 79 4.88 5.14 -13.63
N MET A 80 5.24 4.96 -14.91
CA MET A 80 5.84 3.71 -15.41
C MET A 80 7.09 3.28 -14.61
N ALA A 81 7.89 4.22 -14.12
CA ALA A 81 9.06 3.92 -13.30
C ALA A 81 8.68 3.32 -11.94
N ILE A 82 7.67 3.87 -11.27
CA ILE A 82 7.14 3.38 -9.99
C ILE A 82 6.51 2.00 -10.19
N TYR A 83 5.68 1.83 -11.22
CA TYR A 83 5.09 0.55 -11.54
C TYR A 83 6.15 -0.54 -11.78
N ARG A 84 7.24 -0.23 -12.52
CA ARG A 84 8.34 -1.19 -12.75
C ARG A 84 9.08 -1.57 -11.46
N ALA A 85 9.19 -0.64 -10.51
CA ALA A 85 9.77 -0.92 -9.19
C ALA A 85 8.85 -1.84 -8.39
N LEU A 86 7.58 -1.45 -8.20
CA LEU A 86 6.60 -2.20 -7.42
C LEU A 86 6.33 -3.60 -7.99
N ARG A 87 6.30 -3.75 -9.32
CA ARG A 87 6.08 -5.04 -9.99
C ARG A 87 7.19 -6.07 -9.70
N ARG A 88 8.37 -5.64 -9.24
CA ARG A 88 9.46 -6.56 -8.84
C ARG A 88 9.28 -7.12 -7.43
N VAL A 89 8.41 -6.51 -6.63
CA VAL A 89 8.09 -6.97 -5.28
C VAL A 89 7.08 -8.10 -5.39
N SER A 90 7.43 -9.25 -4.84
CA SER A 90 6.55 -10.42 -4.83
C SER A 90 5.31 -10.16 -3.95
N LEU A 91 4.22 -10.87 -4.21
CA LEU A 91 3.01 -10.79 -3.40
C LEU A 91 3.30 -11.19 -1.95
N LEU A 92 4.09 -12.24 -1.75
CA LEU A 92 4.53 -12.67 -0.42
C LEU A 92 5.29 -11.55 0.32
N GLU A 93 6.28 -10.96 -0.33
CA GLU A 93 7.09 -9.87 0.25
C GLU A 93 6.22 -8.66 0.59
N HIS A 94 5.32 -8.27 -0.32
CA HIS A 94 4.37 -7.19 -0.10
C HIS A 94 3.47 -7.46 1.11
N SER A 95 2.87 -8.65 1.20
CA SER A 95 2.04 -9.04 2.35
C SER A 95 2.80 -9.00 3.67
N MET A 96 4.08 -9.40 3.69
CA MET A 96 4.93 -9.29 4.88
C MET A 96 5.21 -7.82 5.25
N ASN A 97 5.47 -6.96 4.26
CA ASN A 97 5.67 -5.53 4.48
C ASN A 97 4.41 -4.87 5.05
N VAL A 98 3.23 -5.18 4.48
CA VAL A 98 1.94 -4.71 5.01
C VAL A 98 1.71 -5.18 6.43
N ALA A 99 2.01 -6.44 6.75
CA ALA A 99 1.87 -6.97 8.10
C ALA A 99 2.76 -6.24 9.12
N ARG A 100 4.02 -5.93 8.76
CA ARG A 100 4.92 -5.12 9.60
C ARG A 100 4.35 -3.73 9.86
N GLN A 101 3.89 -3.05 8.80
CA GLN A 101 3.31 -1.71 8.92
C GLN A 101 2.05 -1.73 9.78
N MET A 102 1.18 -2.73 9.62
CA MET A 102 -0.03 -2.91 10.42
C MET A 102 0.28 -3.10 11.91
N LEU A 103 1.22 -3.99 12.24
CA LEU A 103 1.61 -4.25 13.62
C LEU A 103 2.23 -3.00 14.25
N LYS A 104 3.12 -2.31 13.53
CA LYS A 104 3.74 -1.06 13.99
C LYS A 104 2.71 0.05 14.23
N LEU A 105 1.88 0.37 13.25
CA LEU A 105 0.86 1.42 13.36
C LEU A 105 -0.11 1.13 14.51
N ILE A 106 -0.69 -0.07 14.54
CA ILE A 106 -1.86 -0.33 15.37
C ILE A 106 -1.46 -0.74 16.79
N ILE A 107 -0.44 -1.58 16.92
CA ILE A 107 -0.05 -2.15 18.22
C ILE A 107 1.01 -1.26 18.90
N GLU A 108 2.00 -0.75 18.16
CA GLU A 108 3.10 0.00 18.77
C GLU A 108 2.78 1.50 18.89
N GLU A 109 2.33 2.13 17.81
CA GLU A 109 2.09 3.58 17.76
C GLU A 109 0.74 3.95 18.39
N GLU A 110 -0.35 3.32 17.95
CA GLU A 110 -1.71 3.59 18.45
C GLU A 110 -2.06 2.83 19.73
N ARG A 111 -1.23 1.87 20.13
CA ARG A 111 -1.39 1.08 21.36
C ARG A 111 -2.76 0.41 21.49
N ARG A 112 -3.35 -0.01 20.36
CA ARG A 112 -4.62 -0.74 20.38
C ARG A 112 -4.42 -2.15 20.98
N PRO A 113 -5.48 -2.77 21.53
CA PRO A 113 -5.35 -4.05 22.23
C PRO A 113 -4.82 -5.19 21.34
N ASN A 114 -3.92 -6.01 21.91
CA ASN A 114 -3.36 -7.20 21.23
C ASN A 114 -4.44 -8.17 20.74
N SER A 115 -5.66 -8.16 21.29
CA SER A 115 -6.79 -8.96 20.81
C SER A 115 -7.14 -8.74 19.34
N LEU A 116 -6.66 -7.65 18.74
CA LEU A 116 -6.85 -7.37 17.31
C LEU A 116 -5.87 -8.13 16.41
N ILE A 117 -4.72 -8.58 16.93
CA ILE A 117 -3.62 -9.16 16.15
C ILE A 117 -4.08 -10.26 15.17
N PRO A 118 -4.92 -11.24 15.55
CA PRO A 118 -5.39 -12.26 14.61
C PRO A 118 -6.06 -11.67 13.37
N LYS A 119 -6.92 -10.66 13.57
CA LYS A 119 -7.58 -9.94 12.48
C LYS A 119 -6.57 -9.17 11.63
N LEU A 120 -5.63 -8.45 12.25
CA LEU A 120 -4.63 -7.65 11.54
C LEU A 120 -3.76 -8.54 10.64
N LEU A 121 -3.30 -9.68 11.16
CA LEU A 121 -2.47 -10.62 10.42
C LEU A 121 -3.24 -11.23 9.26
N VAL A 122 -4.45 -11.74 9.49
CA VAL A 122 -5.28 -12.32 8.41
C VAL A 122 -5.60 -11.28 7.33
N LEU A 123 -5.88 -10.03 7.72
CA LEU A 123 -6.14 -8.95 6.78
C LEU A 123 -4.88 -8.62 5.94
N SER A 124 -3.73 -8.49 6.60
CA SER A 124 -2.46 -8.12 5.94
C SER A 124 -2.04 -9.16 4.89
N PHE A 125 -2.08 -10.44 5.26
CA PHE A 125 -1.75 -11.55 4.37
C PHE A 125 -2.89 -11.91 3.41
N GLY A 126 -4.11 -11.44 3.67
CA GLY A 126 -5.30 -11.86 2.94
C GLY A 126 -5.79 -10.89 1.87
N HIS A 127 -5.64 -9.58 2.08
CA HIS A 127 -6.35 -8.57 1.28
C HIS A 127 -6.04 -8.68 -0.23
N ASP A 128 -4.77 -8.89 -0.58
CA ASP A 128 -4.30 -9.01 -1.96
C ASP A 128 -4.19 -10.46 -2.46
N LEU A 129 -4.63 -11.46 -1.67
CA LEU A 129 -4.47 -12.88 -2.00
C LEU A 129 -5.08 -13.25 -3.35
N GLY A 130 -6.18 -12.60 -3.75
CA GLY A 130 -6.82 -12.81 -5.04
C GLY A 130 -5.96 -12.44 -6.26
N LYS A 131 -4.79 -11.81 -6.07
CA LYS A 131 -3.81 -11.56 -7.14
C LYS A 131 -3.05 -12.82 -7.57
N LEU A 132 -3.08 -13.89 -6.76
CA LEU A 132 -2.46 -15.17 -7.09
C LEU A 132 -2.93 -15.71 -8.46
N PRO A 133 -2.01 -16.11 -9.35
CA PRO A 133 -2.36 -16.61 -10.67
C PRO A 133 -3.30 -17.82 -10.65
N SER A 134 -3.15 -18.71 -9.67
CA SER A 134 -4.01 -19.89 -9.47
C SER A 134 -5.48 -19.50 -9.28
N LEU A 135 -5.75 -18.51 -8.43
CA LEU A 135 -7.11 -18.03 -8.14
C LEU A 135 -7.72 -17.29 -9.32
N ARG A 136 -6.90 -16.54 -10.05
CA ARG A 136 -7.35 -15.78 -11.24
C ARG A 136 -7.67 -16.71 -12.41
N ALA A 137 -6.95 -17.82 -12.55
CA ALA A 137 -7.17 -18.79 -13.60
C ALA A 137 -8.50 -19.57 -13.44
N GLU A 138 -9.00 -19.70 -12.21
CA GLU A 138 -10.32 -20.30 -11.93
C GLU A 138 -11.49 -19.41 -12.40
N LYS A 139 -11.25 -18.10 -12.57
CA LYS A 139 -12.24 -17.15 -13.08
C LYS A 139 -12.26 -17.24 -14.62
N GLY A 140 -13.38 -17.71 -15.18
CA GLY A 140 -13.64 -17.59 -16.62
C GLY A 140 -13.55 -16.14 -17.12
N LYS A 141 -13.51 -15.95 -18.45
CA LYS A 141 -13.24 -14.68 -19.16
C LYS A 141 -14.21 -13.50 -18.89
N GLU A 142 -15.11 -13.59 -17.91
CA GLU A 142 -16.12 -12.58 -17.63
C GLU A 142 -15.98 -12.05 -16.20
N GLY A 143 -15.74 -10.75 -16.08
CA GLY A 143 -16.02 -9.99 -14.87
C GLY A 143 -14.78 -9.47 -14.16
N ILE A 144 -14.62 -8.14 -14.24
CA ILE A 144 -13.92 -7.20 -13.35
C ILE A 144 -13.02 -7.85 -12.29
N ASP A 145 -11.76 -7.44 -12.31
CA ASP A 145 -10.63 -7.81 -11.43
C ASP A 145 -10.94 -7.49 -9.94
N ASP A 146 -11.92 -8.19 -9.36
CA ASP A 146 -12.25 -8.12 -7.94
C ASP A 146 -11.45 -9.20 -7.21
N HIS A 147 -10.16 -8.94 -7.06
CA HIS A 147 -9.28 -9.81 -6.28
C HIS A 147 -9.65 -9.80 -4.79
N GLY A 148 -10.38 -8.79 -4.31
CA GLY A 148 -10.92 -8.78 -2.95
C GLY A 148 -11.86 -9.96 -2.73
N GLU A 149 -12.84 -10.16 -3.63
CA GLU A 149 -13.77 -11.29 -3.56
C GLU A 149 -13.07 -12.66 -3.75
N LEU A 150 -12.10 -12.76 -4.68
CA LEU A 150 -11.32 -13.99 -4.84
C LEU A 150 -10.50 -14.34 -3.59
N GLY A 151 -9.83 -13.34 -3.00
CA GLY A 151 -9.06 -13.48 -1.78
C GLY A 151 -9.95 -13.92 -0.61
N ALA A 152 -11.08 -13.24 -0.41
CA ALA A 152 -12.04 -13.58 0.64
C ALA A 152 -12.55 -15.02 0.53
N ARG A 153 -12.94 -15.47 -0.67
CA ARG A 153 -13.39 -16.87 -0.89
C ARG A 153 -12.30 -17.88 -0.56
N MET A 154 -11.06 -17.63 -0.96
CA MET A 154 -9.97 -18.54 -0.65
C MET A 154 -9.70 -18.59 0.86
N ILE A 155 -9.70 -17.44 1.54
CA ILE A 155 -9.49 -17.38 3.00
C ILE A 155 -10.61 -18.08 3.75
N GLU A 156 -11.87 -17.88 3.33
CA GLU A 156 -13.02 -18.60 3.88
C GLU A 156 -12.84 -20.12 3.74
N LYS A 157 -12.41 -20.59 2.58
CA LYS A 157 -12.10 -22.01 2.36
C LYS A 157 -10.99 -22.51 3.29
N LEU A 158 -9.89 -21.78 3.43
CA LEU A 158 -8.76 -22.14 4.29
C LEU A 158 -9.17 -22.26 5.76
N PHE A 159 -9.99 -21.34 6.26
CA PHE A 159 -10.48 -21.37 7.65
C PHE A 159 -11.59 -22.42 7.85
N SER A 160 -12.42 -22.68 6.85
CA SER A 160 -13.49 -23.70 6.96
C SER A 160 -12.95 -25.13 7.13
N PHE A 161 -11.76 -25.42 6.61
CA PHE A 161 -11.11 -26.72 6.85
C PHE A 161 -10.68 -26.95 8.31
N SER A 162 -10.56 -25.86 9.10
CA SER A 162 -10.10 -25.95 10.48
C SER A 162 -11.20 -26.26 11.49
N GLY A 163 -12.48 -26.13 11.11
CA GLY A 163 -13.64 -26.37 11.96
C GLY A 163 -14.60 -25.19 11.97
N GLU A 164 -15.15 -24.85 13.13
CA GLU A 164 -16.01 -23.68 13.30
C GLU A 164 -15.23 -22.38 13.05
N LEU A 165 -15.82 -21.48 12.27
CA LEU A 165 -15.23 -20.18 11.97
C LEU A 165 -15.20 -19.30 13.22
N PRO A 166 -14.09 -18.59 13.50
CA PRO A 166 -14.04 -17.67 14.63
C PRO A 166 -15.08 -16.55 14.49
N TRP A 167 -15.68 -16.09 15.59
CA TRP A 167 -16.72 -15.06 15.59
C TRP A 167 -16.29 -13.73 14.95
N TRP A 168 -14.99 -13.41 14.97
CA TRP A 168 -14.42 -12.19 14.38
C TRP A 168 -14.16 -12.32 12.87
N PHE A 169 -14.21 -13.54 12.35
CA PHE A 169 -13.75 -13.88 11.01
C PHE A 169 -14.61 -13.26 9.91
N SER A 170 -15.94 -13.33 10.03
CA SER A 170 -16.87 -12.78 9.02
C SER A 170 -16.64 -11.30 8.76
N SER A 171 -16.38 -10.51 9.81
CA SER A 171 -16.03 -9.08 9.65
C SER A 171 -14.72 -8.87 8.91
N THR A 172 -13.75 -9.77 9.08
CA THR A 172 -12.45 -9.71 8.41
C THR A 172 -12.56 -10.05 6.93
N LEU A 173 -13.38 -11.07 6.59
CA LEU A 173 -13.67 -11.40 5.20
C LEU A 173 -14.32 -10.22 4.47
N GLU A 174 -15.27 -9.55 5.11
CA GLU A 174 -15.93 -8.40 4.52
C GLU A 174 -14.95 -7.25 4.24
N MET A 175 -14.03 -6.98 5.16
CA MET A 175 -12.95 -6.01 4.95
C MET A 175 -12.05 -6.39 3.77
N ILE A 176 -11.74 -7.68 3.61
CA ILE A 176 -10.92 -8.18 2.49
C ILE A 176 -11.66 -8.00 1.16
N ARG A 177 -12.96 -8.28 1.09
CA ARG A 177 -13.77 -8.06 -0.14
C ARG A 177 -13.70 -6.62 -0.61
N ARG A 178 -13.84 -5.68 0.32
CA ARG A 178 -14.03 -4.26 0.03
C ARG A 178 -12.79 -3.39 0.22
N HIS A 179 -11.58 -3.96 0.30
CA HIS A 179 -10.38 -3.19 0.66
C HIS A 179 -10.02 -2.05 -0.32
N HIS A 180 -10.57 -2.07 -1.54
CA HIS A 180 -10.48 -0.98 -2.52
C HIS A 180 -11.73 -0.07 -2.61
N GLU A 181 -12.78 -0.37 -1.85
CA GLU A 181 -13.97 0.47 -1.78
C GLU A 181 -13.77 1.68 -0.86
N GLN A 182 -14.78 2.56 -0.80
CA GLN A 182 -14.81 3.64 0.16
C GLN A 182 -14.76 3.12 1.59
N VAL A 183 -13.92 3.77 2.40
CA VAL A 183 -13.74 3.53 3.84
C VAL A 183 -15.10 3.58 4.55
N LYS A 184 -15.44 2.53 5.32
CA LYS A 184 -16.63 2.52 6.19
C LYS A 184 -16.28 2.40 7.67
N ASP A 185 -15.11 1.86 7.99
CA ASP A 185 -14.64 1.70 9.37
C ASP A 185 -13.15 2.06 9.55
N LEU A 186 -12.72 2.09 10.82
CA LEU A 186 -11.35 2.43 11.19
C LEU A 186 -10.32 1.42 10.67
N PHE A 187 -10.68 0.15 10.52
CA PHE A 187 -9.73 -0.85 10.04
C PHE A 187 -9.52 -0.76 8.53
N ASP A 188 -10.51 -0.31 7.76
CA ASP A 188 -10.34 0.03 6.35
C ASP A 188 -9.29 1.14 6.18
N VAL A 189 -9.32 2.15 7.06
CA VAL A 189 -8.30 3.20 7.10
C VAL A 189 -6.93 2.60 7.44
N ASP A 190 -6.87 1.76 8.47
CA ASP A 190 -5.62 1.18 8.95
C ASP A 190 -4.94 0.35 7.85
N ILE A 191 -5.68 -0.52 7.16
CA ILE A 191 -5.11 -1.38 6.10
C ILE A 191 -4.69 -0.56 4.88
N GLN A 192 -5.49 0.42 4.44
CA GLN A 192 -5.11 1.30 3.32
C GLN A 192 -3.86 2.12 3.65
N ARG A 193 -3.73 2.58 4.90
CA ARG A 193 -2.56 3.30 5.38
C ARG A 193 -1.32 2.39 5.42
N ALA A 194 -1.45 1.17 5.93
CA ALA A 194 -0.34 0.22 5.99
C ALA A 194 0.11 -0.24 4.60
N ASP A 195 -0.83 -0.52 3.69
CA ASP A 195 -0.55 -0.79 2.27
C ASP A 195 0.21 0.37 1.63
N THR A 196 -0.30 1.59 1.78
CA THR A 196 0.37 2.79 1.24
C THR A 196 1.80 2.95 1.76
N LEU A 197 2.04 2.72 3.05
CA LEU A 197 3.38 2.80 3.64
C LEU A 197 4.30 1.70 3.09
N ALA A 198 3.81 0.47 2.96
CA ALA A 198 4.55 -0.63 2.35
C ALA A 198 4.92 -0.28 0.89
N ARG A 199 3.98 0.23 0.09
CA ARG A 199 4.22 0.67 -1.30
C ARG A 199 5.27 1.78 -1.38
N GLN A 200 5.28 2.72 -0.45
CA GLN A 200 6.29 3.79 -0.41
C GLN A 200 7.69 3.23 -0.14
N GLU A 201 7.82 2.31 0.81
CA GLU A 201 9.09 1.65 1.13
C GLU A 201 9.57 0.78 -0.05
N GLU A 202 8.67 0.02 -0.67
CA GLU A 202 8.95 -0.81 -1.84
C GLU A 202 9.41 -0.01 -3.05
N ALA A 203 8.70 1.09 -3.36
CA ALA A 203 9.06 1.98 -4.46
C ALA A 203 10.42 2.64 -4.24
N THR A 204 10.74 3.03 -3.00
CA THR A 204 12.03 3.66 -2.68
C THR A 204 13.18 2.65 -2.64
N GLY A 205 12.96 1.45 -2.09
CA GLY A 205 13.94 0.35 -2.10
C GLY A 205 14.33 -0.11 -3.51
N GLY A 206 13.38 -0.07 -4.46
CA GLY A 206 13.61 -0.40 -5.87
C GLY A 206 14.26 0.71 -6.71
N MET A 207 14.46 1.91 -6.16
CA MET A 207 14.94 3.09 -6.88
C MET A 207 16.16 3.71 -6.19
N PHE A 208 17.36 3.31 -6.62
CA PHE A 208 18.62 3.85 -6.11
C PHE A 208 18.66 5.38 -6.25
N GLY A 209 18.76 6.10 -5.13
CA GLY A 209 18.84 7.57 -5.07
C GLY A 209 17.51 8.30 -4.83
N PHE A 210 16.36 7.61 -4.79
CA PHE A 210 15.11 8.22 -4.36
C PHE A 210 15.05 8.32 -2.83
N ARG A 211 14.90 9.54 -2.32
CA ARG A 211 14.62 9.79 -0.88
C ARG A 211 13.18 10.22 -0.75
N SER A 212 12.41 9.54 0.10
CA SER A 212 11.14 10.07 0.56
C SER A 212 11.41 11.38 1.30
N ARG A 213 10.73 12.45 0.89
CA ARG A 213 10.75 13.76 1.56
C ARG A 213 9.35 14.06 2.03
N ARG A 214 9.22 14.75 3.16
CA ARG A 214 7.89 15.18 3.64
C ARG A 214 7.26 16.10 2.59
N PHE A 215 5.94 16.06 2.47
CA PHE A 215 5.21 16.85 1.47
C PHE A 215 5.62 18.33 1.53
N GLU A 216 5.77 18.87 2.72
CA GLU A 216 6.15 20.26 2.98
C GLU A 216 7.59 20.59 2.55
N GLU A 217 8.47 19.59 2.45
CA GLU A 217 9.87 19.76 2.04
C GLU A 217 10.03 19.82 0.52
N TRP A 218 9.10 19.24 -0.24
CA TRP A 218 9.19 19.19 -1.69
C TRP A 218 8.07 19.93 -2.42
N PHE A 219 6.90 20.10 -1.80
CA PHE A 219 5.79 20.88 -2.31
C PHE A 219 5.76 22.27 -1.65
N ASP A 220 5.89 23.31 -2.47
CA ASP A 220 5.70 24.69 -2.05
C ASP A 220 4.38 25.20 -2.65
N PRO A 221 3.33 25.39 -1.83
CA PRO A 221 2.03 25.86 -2.31
C PRO A 221 2.12 27.19 -3.06
N LYS A 222 3.01 28.10 -2.66
CA LYS A 222 3.14 29.42 -3.30
C LYS A 222 3.75 29.31 -4.68
N GLU A 223 4.77 28.47 -4.85
CA GLU A 223 5.35 28.23 -6.17
C GLU A 223 4.42 27.43 -7.07
N PHE A 224 3.72 26.44 -6.53
CA PHE A 224 2.72 25.71 -7.29
C PHE A 224 1.59 26.63 -7.77
N CYS A 225 1.10 27.53 -6.92
CA CYS A 225 0.12 28.54 -7.34
C CYS A 225 0.64 29.39 -8.50
N LYS A 226 1.90 29.88 -8.46
CA LYS A 226 2.48 30.62 -9.58
C LYS A 226 2.56 29.79 -10.86
N PHE A 227 2.86 28.51 -10.74
CA PHE A 227 2.92 27.59 -11.88
C PHE A 227 1.53 27.33 -12.47
N ILE A 228 0.52 27.08 -11.65
CA ILE A 228 -0.81 26.68 -12.13
C ILE A 228 -1.66 27.88 -12.58
N MET A 229 -1.42 29.07 -12.02
CA MET A 229 -2.19 30.29 -12.32
C MET A 229 -2.39 30.59 -13.81
N PRO A 230 -1.36 30.50 -14.68
CA PRO A 230 -1.52 30.72 -16.12
C PRO A 230 -2.35 29.66 -16.85
N HIS A 231 -2.65 28.54 -16.19
CA HIS A 231 -3.40 27.42 -16.77
C HIS A 231 -4.83 27.31 -16.20
N ILE A 232 -5.20 28.16 -15.23
CA ILE A 232 -6.54 28.18 -14.64
C ILE A 232 -7.52 28.75 -15.66
N ASN A 233 -8.58 27.98 -15.92
CA ASN A 233 -9.62 28.30 -16.89
C ASN A 233 -9.13 28.48 -18.33
N GLU A 234 -7.93 28.00 -18.63
CA GLU A 234 -7.39 27.99 -19.99
C GLU A 234 -7.61 26.63 -20.62
N VAL A 235 -8.17 26.65 -21.83
CA VAL A 235 -8.40 25.43 -22.61
C VAL A 235 -7.12 25.11 -23.36
N GLN A 236 -6.43 24.05 -22.93
CA GLN A 236 -5.23 23.57 -23.60
C GLN A 236 -5.57 22.89 -24.93
N TYR A 237 -4.54 22.71 -25.77
CA TYR A 237 -4.66 22.06 -27.07
C TYR A 237 -5.40 20.71 -26.95
N ARG A 238 -6.41 20.50 -27.81
CA ARG A 238 -7.41 19.41 -27.77
C ARG A 238 -8.56 19.54 -26.76
N GLY A 239 -8.84 20.75 -26.24
CA GLY A 239 -10.06 20.98 -25.45
C GLY A 239 -9.98 20.47 -24.01
N LYS A 240 -8.77 20.20 -23.51
CA LYS A 240 -8.57 19.71 -22.13
C LYS A 240 -8.30 20.87 -21.19
N TRP A 241 -8.89 20.81 -20.01
CA TRP A 241 -8.61 21.76 -18.93
C TRP A 241 -7.54 21.14 -18.03
N GLU A 242 -6.44 21.86 -17.81
CA GLU A 242 -5.42 21.45 -16.83
C GLU A 242 -5.73 21.93 -15.42
N ALA A 243 -6.39 23.08 -15.32
CA ALA A 243 -6.96 23.60 -14.10
C ALA A 243 -8.18 24.48 -14.40
N PHE A 244 -9.11 24.54 -13.46
CA PHE A 244 -10.25 25.46 -13.51
C PHE A 244 -10.57 25.96 -12.10
N SER A 245 -11.20 27.13 -12.02
CA SER A 245 -11.68 27.68 -10.76
C SER A 245 -13.19 27.62 -10.70
N HIS A 246 -13.74 27.14 -9.60
CA HIS A 246 -15.17 27.17 -9.33
C HIS A 246 -15.40 27.40 -7.83
N ASP A 247 -16.35 28.25 -7.46
CA ASP A 247 -16.70 28.57 -6.07
C ASP A 247 -15.49 28.82 -5.14
N PHE A 248 -14.60 29.71 -5.58
CA PHE A 248 -13.38 30.10 -4.86
C PHE A 248 -12.35 28.97 -4.65
N MET A 249 -12.57 27.79 -5.24
CA MET A 249 -11.65 26.67 -5.25
C MET A 249 -10.97 26.55 -6.61
N VAL A 250 -9.69 26.16 -6.61
CA VAL A 250 -8.95 25.80 -7.82
C VAL A 250 -8.82 24.29 -7.87
N TYR A 251 -9.34 23.72 -8.95
CA TYR A 251 -9.23 22.31 -9.29
C TYR A 251 -8.16 22.15 -10.36
N PHE A 252 -7.32 21.14 -10.24
CA PHE A 252 -6.24 20.89 -11.19
C PHE A 252 -6.03 19.39 -11.40
N SER A 253 -5.52 19.01 -12.57
CA SER A 253 -5.13 17.64 -12.83
C SER A 253 -3.93 17.25 -11.97
N PRO A 254 -3.91 16.04 -11.36
CA PRO A 254 -2.72 15.51 -10.69
C PRO A 254 -1.46 15.49 -11.58
N TYR A 255 -1.66 15.41 -12.91
CA TYR A 255 -0.58 15.51 -13.87
C TYR A 255 0.10 16.89 -13.89
N SER A 256 -0.66 17.98 -13.71
CA SER A 256 -0.13 19.34 -13.62
C SER A 256 0.77 19.53 -12.40
N LEU A 257 0.43 18.88 -11.29
CA LEU A 257 1.28 18.82 -10.10
C LEU A 257 2.61 18.11 -10.41
N TYR A 258 2.56 16.95 -11.05
CA TYR A 258 3.76 16.22 -11.47
C TYR A 258 4.67 17.04 -12.42
N LEU A 259 4.08 17.73 -13.41
CA LEU A 259 4.83 18.58 -14.34
C LEU A 259 5.51 19.76 -13.64
N SER A 260 4.81 20.43 -12.71
CA SER A 260 5.37 21.53 -11.92
C SER A 260 6.63 21.11 -11.16
N MET A 261 6.63 19.87 -10.66
CA MET A 261 7.75 19.29 -9.94
C MET A 261 8.93 18.98 -10.87
N GLY A 262 8.65 18.44 -12.07
CA GLY A 262 9.67 18.18 -13.08
C GLY A 262 10.40 19.45 -13.55
N GLN A 263 9.70 20.58 -13.66
CA GLN A 263 10.34 21.87 -13.96
C GLN A 263 11.23 22.35 -12.82
N ARG A 264 10.80 22.18 -11.56
CA ARG A 264 11.53 22.61 -10.37
C ARG A 264 12.88 21.89 -10.21
N VAL A 265 12.92 20.58 -10.48
CA VAL A 265 14.18 19.79 -10.47
C VAL A 265 15.14 20.29 -11.54
N ARG A 266 14.65 20.49 -12.77
CA ARG A 266 15.48 21.01 -13.88
C ARG A 266 16.00 22.42 -13.64
N PHE A 267 15.22 23.28 -12.97
CA PHE A 267 15.66 24.62 -12.59
C PHE A 267 16.73 24.60 -11.50
N LYS A 268 16.62 23.72 -10.50
CA LYS A 268 17.63 23.57 -9.43
C LYS A 268 18.94 22.96 -9.94
N GLU A 269 18.89 22.04 -10.92
CA GLU A 269 20.10 21.51 -11.56
C GLU A 269 20.81 22.57 -12.41
N LYS A 270 20.05 23.43 -13.11
CA LYS A 270 20.63 24.55 -13.86
C LYS A 270 21.23 25.63 -12.97
N SER A 271 20.64 25.91 -11.80
CA SER A 271 21.18 26.91 -10.87
C SER A 271 22.45 26.44 -10.17
N HIS A 272 22.61 25.14 -9.87
CA HIS A 272 23.86 24.59 -9.33
C HIS A 272 24.98 24.46 -10.37
N GLY A 273 24.65 24.51 -11.66
CA GLY A 273 25.64 24.56 -12.75
C GLY A 273 26.19 25.96 -13.05
N TYR A 274 25.56 27.02 -12.51
CA TYR A 274 25.93 28.42 -12.78
C TYR A 274 26.70 29.10 -11.65
N ASP A 275 26.71 28.56 -10.42
CA ASP A 275 27.43 29.15 -9.27
C ASP A 275 28.97 28.96 -9.32
N SER A 276 29.53 28.49 -10.44
CA SER A 276 30.99 28.38 -10.62
C SER A 276 31.59 29.37 -11.64
N MET A 277 30.78 30.26 -12.23
CA MET A 277 31.32 31.37 -13.02
C MET A 277 30.47 32.64 -12.89
N GLU A 278 31.20 33.74 -12.71
CA GLU A 278 30.78 35.14 -12.86
C GLU A 278 30.20 35.85 -11.62
N GLY A 279 31.14 36.41 -10.86
CA GLY A 279 30.95 37.74 -10.29
C GLY A 279 31.01 38.84 -11.36
N SER A 280 30.48 40.00 -10.96
CA SER A 280 30.53 41.34 -11.59
C SER A 280 29.44 41.66 -12.65
N GLY A 281 28.65 42.72 -12.37
CA GLY A 281 27.94 43.47 -13.43
C GLY A 281 26.51 43.99 -13.14
N LYS A 282 26.45 45.15 -12.48
CA LYS A 282 25.47 46.29 -12.51
C LYS A 282 24.03 46.17 -13.10
N GLU A 283 23.09 46.63 -12.26
CA GLU A 283 21.94 47.58 -12.42
C GLU A 283 21.05 47.66 -13.68
N GLY A 284 19.71 47.69 -13.48
CA GLY A 284 18.78 48.54 -14.26
C GLY A 284 17.33 48.08 -14.54
N GLY A 285 16.38 48.29 -13.60
CA GLY A 285 14.92 48.58 -13.78
C GLY A 285 13.96 47.57 -14.48
N PRO A 286 12.62 47.82 -14.55
CA PRO A 286 11.73 48.67 -13.75
C PRO A 286 10.59 47.91 -13.02
N GLN A 287 10.03 48.56 -11.99
CA GLN A 287 8.87 48.15 -11.19
C GLN A 287 7.60 47.88 -12.04
N LYS A 288 6.95 46.73 -11.80
CA LYS A 288 5.56 46.49 -12.19
C LYS A 288 4.72 46.05 -10.99
N ASN A 289 3.59 46.73 -10.82
CA ASN A 289 2.61 46.64 -9.73
C ASN A 289 2.28 45.20 -9.32
N ARG A 290 2.61 44.84 -8.07
CA ARG A 290 2.05 43.68 -7.38
C ARG A 290 0.70 44.06 -6.77
N ARG A 291 -0.38 43.40 -7.21
CA ARG A 291 -1.53 43.18 -6.33
C ARG A 291 -1.25 41.90 -5.56
N GLU A 292 -1.20 42.02 -4.23
CA GLU A 292 -1.03 40.89 -3.33
C GLU A 292 -2.28 40.00 -3.36
N PHE A 293 -2.09 38.72 -3.63
CA PHE A 293 -3.14 37.71 -3.55
C PHE A 293 -3.15 37.14 -2.14
N GLN A 294 -4.21 37.41 -1.37
CA GLN A 294 -4.43 36.81 -0.06
C GLN A 294 -5.00 35.39 -0.23
N GLY A 295 -4.53 34.47 0.63
CA GLY A 295 -4.56 33.02 0.44
C GLY A 295 -5.92 32.39 0.11
N GLY A 296 -5.89 31.49 -0.88
CA GLY A 296 -6.96 30.51 -1.17
C GLY A 296 -6.54 29.11 -0.74
N ARG A 297 -7.53 28.27 -0.41
CA ARG A 297 -7.36 26.85 0.00
C ARG A 297 -7.21 25.99 -1.27
N LEU A 298 -6.17 25.15 -1.31
CA LEU A 298 -5.96 24.13 -2.34
C LEU A 298 -6.59 22.81 -1.90
N SER A 299 -7.33 22.15 -2.79
CA SER A 299 -7.93 20.82 -2.56
C SER A 299 -7.62 19.91 -3.75
N LEU A 300 -7.21 18.67 -3.49
CA LEU A 300 -7.03 17.64 -4.52
C LEU A 300 -8.38 16.93 -4.80
N LEU A 301 -8.63 16.64 -6.08
CA LEU A 301 -9.69 15.72 -6.54
C LEU A 301 -9.12 14.30 -6.70
#